data_AF-A0A966UQV5-F1
#
_entry.id   AF-A0A966UQV5-F1
#
_cell.length_a   1.000
_cell.length_b   1.000
_cell.length_c   1.000
_cell.angle_alpha   90.00
_cell.angle_beta   90.00
_cell.angle_gamma   90.00
#
_symmetry.space_group_name_H-M   'P 1'
#
loop_
_entity.id
_entity.type
_entity.pdbx_description
1 polymer ?
#
loop_
_entity_poly.entity_id
_entity_poly.type
_entity_poly.pdbx_seq_one_letter_code
_entity_poly.pdbx_strand_id
1 'polypeptide(L)' 'MNRDKMIEVMIESFNNDTRIICESLNWEKGVIDQKIEENQQSLYFMISNAIDKLEEAKLV' A
#
# COMPACT_ATOMS: atom_id res chain seq x y z
N MET A 1 2.70 10.14 -14.95
CA MET A 1 1.76 9.39 -14.07
C MET A 1 1.14 10.41 -13.13
N ASN A 2 -0.19 10.45 -12.95
CA ASN A 2 -0.77 11.38 -11.96
C ASN A 2 -0.57 10.81 -10.54
N ARG A 3 -0.63 11.69 -9.53
CA ARG A 3 -0.41 11.34 -8.13
C ARG A 3 -1.30 10.18 -7.67
N ASP A 4 -2.60 10.28 -7.92
CA ASP A 4 -3.56 9.27 -7.48
C ASP A 4 -3.25 7.89 -8.07
N LYS A 5 -2.82 7.84 -9.34
CA LYS A 5 -2.43 6.59 -9.99
C LYS A 5 -1.13 6.03 -9.43
N MET A 6 -0.19 6.90 -9.02
CA MET A 6 1.03 6.46 -8.34
C MET A 6 0.70 5.82 -6.99
N ILE A 7 -0.17 6.46 -6.21
CA ILE A 7 -0.62 5.93 -4.91
C ILE A 7 -1.35 4.60 -5.10
N GLU A 8 -2.26 4.50 -6.06
CA GLU A 8 -3.01 3.28 -6.37
C GLU A 8 -2.07 2.10 -6.68
N VAL A 9 -1.09 2.31 -7.57
CA VAL A 9 -0.10 1.27 -7.94
C VAL A 9 0.74 0.84 -6.74
N MET A 10 1.16 1.80 -5.89
CA MET A 10 1.93 1.46 -4.68
C MET A 10 1.10 0.66 -3.69
N ILE A 11 -0.15 1.04 -3.44
CA ILE A 11 -1.07 0.30 -2.56
C ILE A 11 -1.33 -1.11 -3.10
N GLU A 12 -1.55 -1.25 -4.42
CA GLU A 12 -1.75 -2.56 -5.05
C GLU A 12 -0.53 -3.46 -4.86
N SER A 13 0.68 -2.92 -5.02
CA SER A 13 1.93 -3.64 -4.74
C SER A 13 2.02 -4.10 -3.28
N PHE A 14 1.77 -3.20 -2.32
CA PHE A 14 1.79 -3.55 -0.89
C PHE A 14 0.76 -4.62 -0.53
N ASN A 15 -0.44 -4.52 -1.09
CA ASN A 15 -1.50 -5.50 -0.87
C ASN A 15 -1.12 -6.86 -1.45
N ASN A 16 -0.51 -6.90 -2.63
CA ASN A 16 -0.03 -8.13 -3.24
C ASN A 16 1.08 -8.79 -2.40
N ASP A 17 2.07 -8.01 -1.96
CA ASP A 17 3.15 -8.50 -1.10
C ASP A 17 2.62 -9.01 0.25
N THR A 18 1.63 -8.31 0.82
CA THR A 18 0.95 -8.75 2.05
C THR A 18 0.29 -10.11 1.85
N ARG A 19 -0.43 -10.32 0.74
CA ARG A 19 -1.04 -11.63 0.44
C ARG A 19 0.01 -12.73 0.34
N ILE A 20 1.05 -12.51 -0.46
CA ILE A 20 2.13 -13.50 -0.66
C ILE A 20 2.78 -13.87 0.68
N ILE A 21 3.14 -12.87 1.48
CA ILE A 21 3.78 -13.10 2.78
C ILE A 21 2.84 -13.82 3.73
N CYS A 22 1.60 -13.37 3.91
CA CYS A 22 0.67 -13.99 4.85
C CYS A 22 0.25 -15.41 4.41
N GLU A 23 0.04 -15.65 3.12
CA GLU A 23 -0.22 -16.99 2.59
C GLU A 23 0.96 -17.93 2.84
N SER A 24 2.21 -17.44 2.69
CA SER A 24 3.42 -18.23 3.02
C SER A 24 3.51 -18.60 4.51
N LEU A 25 2.83 -17.85 5.37
CA LEU A 25 2.71 -18.11 6.82
C LEU A 25 1.46 -18.92 7.16
N ASN A 26 0.75 -19.46 6.16
CA ASN A 26 -0.50 -20.23 6.28
C ASN A 26 -1.65 -19.45 6.95
N TRP A 27 -1.70 -18.13 6.78
CA TRP A 27 -2.88 -17.36 7.23
C TRP A 27 -4.09 -17.69 6.36
N GLU A 28 -5.27 -17.73 6.97
CA GLU A 28 -6.51 -17.90 6.24
C GLU A 28 -6.79 -16.67 5.37
N LYS A 29 -7.19 -16.89 4.12
CA LYS A 29 -7.47 -15.82 3.15
C LYS A 29 -8.38 -14.71 3.71
N GLY A 30 -9.44 -15.09 4.43
CA GLY A 30 -10.37 -14.11 5.03
C GLY A 30 -9.70 -13.18 6.04
N VAL A 31 -8.75 -13.71 6.83
CA VAL A 31 -7.96 -12.91 7.79
C VAL A 31 -7.02 -11.95 7.06
N ILE A 32 -6.41 -12.41 5.96
CA ILE A 32 -5.52 -11.59 5.13
C ILE A 32 -6.30 -10.42 4.51
N ASP A 33 -7.44 -10.71 3.89
CA ASP A 33 -8.27 -9.69 3.25
C ASP A 33 -8.80 -8.68 4.28
N GLN A 34 -9.22 -9.14 5.48
CA GLN A 34 -9.59 -8.25 6.58
C GLN A 34 -8.40 -7.36 7.00
N LYS A 35 -7.20 -7.92 7.14
CA LYS A 35 -6.01 -7.14 7.54
C LYS A 35 -5.63 -6.10 6.49
N ILE A 36 -5.75 -6.46 5.21
CA ILE A 36 -5.56 -5.53 4.09
C ILE A 36 -6.55 -4.38 4.20
N GLU A 37 -7.85 -4.66 4.40
CA GLU A 37 -8.89 -3.65 4.54
C GLU A 37 -8.61 -2.70 5.72
N GLU A 38 -8.29 -3.25 6.89
CA GLU A 38 -7.94 -2.48 8.10
C GLU A 38 -6.76 -1.51 7.89
N ASN A 39 -5.83 -1.85 6.99
CA ASN A 39 -4.62 -1.07 6.74
C ASN A 39 -4.75 -0.05 5.60
N GLN A 40 -5.85 -0.04 4.81
CA GLN A 40 -5.91 0.78 3.59
C GLN A 40 -5.78 2.29 3.88
N GLN A 41 -6.46 2.79 4.91
CA GLN A 41 -6.46 4.21 5.22
C GLN A 41 -5.07 4.70 5.67
N SER A 42 -4.38 3.91 6.49
CA SER A 42 -3.04 4.26 6.98
C SER A 42 -2.00 4.17 5.86
N LEU A 43 -2.07 3.15 5.01
CA LEU A 43 -1.22 3.01 3.82
C LEU A 43 -1.37 4.20 2.87
N TYR A 44 -2.61 4.59 2.55
CA TYR A 44 -2.87 5.74 1.70
C TYR A 44 -2.24 7.02 2.26
N PHE A 45 -2.44 7.28 3.56
CA PHE A 45 -1.87 8.46 4.22
C PHE A 45 -0.34 8.46 4.20
N MET A 46 0.30 7.32 4.50
CA MET A 46 1.75 7.20 4.48
C MET A 46 2.34 7.42 3.09
N ILE A 47 1.75 6.81 2.06
CA ILE A 47 2.22 6.94 0.68
C ILE A 47 2.00 8.38 0.17
N SER A 48 0.82 8.96 0.43
CA SER A 48 0.54 10.35 0.09
C SER A 48 1.60 11.30 0.69
N ASN A 49 1.90 11.16 1.98
CA ASN A 49 2.90 12.00 2.64
C ASN A 49 4.32 11.76 2.09
N ALA A 50 4.66 10.52 1.74
CA ALA A 50 5.95 10.21 1.13
C ALA A 50 6.09 10.91 -0.23
N ILE A 51 5.03 10.89 -1.06
CA ILE A 51 5.00 11.61 -2.34
C ILE A 51 5.15 13.12 -2.11
N ASP A 52 4.41 13.70 -1.15
CA ASP A 52 4.55 15.13 -0.81
C ASP A 52 6.01 15.49 -0.51
N LYS A 53 6.70 14.66 0.28
CA LYS A 53 8.09 14.88 0.64
C LYS A 53 9.05 14.74 -0.55
N LEU A 54 8.76 13.83 -1.49
CA LEU A 54 9.54 13.68 -2.71
C LEU A 54 9.34 14.87 -3.67
N GLU A 55 8.10 15.37 -3.79
CA GLU A 55 7.75 16.56 -4.59
C GLU A 55 8.41 17.81 -4.00
N GLU A 56 8.33 18.01 -2.68
CA GLU A 56 9.02 19.10 -1.96
C GLU A 56 10.54 19.07 -2.20
N ALA A 57 11.13 17.88 -2.22
CA ALA A 57 12.55 17.66 -2.48
C ALA A 57 12.94 17.73 -3.97
N LYS A 58 11.97 17.90 -4.89
CA LYS A 58 12.16 17.88 -6.35
C LYS A 58 12.81 16.59 -6.87
N LEU A 59 12.48 15.46 -6.24
CA LEU A 59 12.97 14.13 -6.64
C LEU A 59 11.99 13.40 -7.56
N VAL A 60 10.75 13.88 -7.64
CA VAL A 60 9.68 13.42 -8.54
C VAL A 60 8.94 14.60 -9.13
#